data_AF-A0AAN9A7U7-F1
#
_entry.id   AF-A0AAN9A7U7-F1
#
_cell.length_a   1.000
_cell.length_b   1.000
_cell.length_c   1.000
_cell.angle_alpha   90.00
_cell.angle_beta   90.00
_cell.angle_gamma   90.00
#
_symmetry.space_group_name_H-M   'P 1'
#
loop_
_entity.id
_entity.type
_entity.pdbx_description
1 polymer ?
#
loop_
_entity_poly.entity_id
_entity_poly.type
_entity_poly.pdbx_seq_one_letter_code
_entity_poly.pdbx_strand_id
1 'polypeptide(L)'
;MSIICAIFRTECMKTFVAVTILKTADLNERAEIIHRWIEMAIDTKTAMGNLYGFSGIMLGLCMPEVQRLTNTWHTVRQKYTDSAFKFESKLRSTLKAMNECTNPQAPNTSIPHMLPFILLFERDLDDDVYLNQKHGSSVLQWENTAADYGLQMLFTHLQEARAIMENLTLYRRNAEHILSDSCIIDDLTLDMFRCEFHLKFLFGSKGATARSEERHAKFQHVITTLSDNCELPPGVS
;
A
#
# COMPACT_ATOMS: atom_id res chain seq x y z
N MET A 1 12.45 -14.55 -4.79
CA MET A 1 12.06 -13.12 -4.76
C MET A 1 12.99 -12.43 -3.78
N SER A 2 13.86 -11.52 -4.24
CA SER A 2 14.77 -10.80 -3.34
C SER A 2 13.98 -9.81 -2.47
N ILE A 3 14.46 -9.49 -1.26
CA ILE A 3 13.84 -8.52 -0.32
C ILE A 3 13.49 -7.20 -1.02
N ILE A 4 14.43 -6.69 -1.83
CA ILE A 4 14.28 -5.48 -2.67
C ILE A 4 13.07 -5.57 -3.62
N CYS A 5 12.76 -6.76 -4.16
CA CYS A 5 11.63 -6.97 -5.06
C CYS A 5 10.28 -6.83 -4.34
N ALA A 6 10.21 -7.23 -3.06
CA ALA A 6 9.00 -7.06 -2.25
C ALA A 6 8.74 -5.60 -1.89
N ILE A 7 9.78 -4.84 -1.51
CA ILE A 7 9.65 -3.40 -1.25
C ILE A 7 9.18 -2.69 -2.53
N PHE A 8 9.85 -2.98 -3.64
CA PHE A 8 9.52 -2.41 -4.94
C PHE A 8 8.09 -2.72 -5.39
N ARG A 9 7.60 -3.94 -5.15
CA ARG A 9 6.22 -4.35 -5.46
C ARG A 9 5.20 -3.56 -4.64
N THR A 10 5.45 -3.34 -3.35
CA THR A 10 4.58 -2.52 -2.50
C THR A 10 4.53 -1.09 -3.00
N GLU A 11 5.69 -0.50 -3.32
CA GLU A 11 5.77 0.87 -3.85
C GLU A 11 5.02 0.99 -5.19
N CYS A 12 5.20 0.04 -6.11
CA CYS A 12 4.45 0.01 -7.36
C CYS A 12 2.95 -0.06 -7.15
N MET A 13 2.48 -0.92 -6.22
CA MET A 13 1.04 -1.02 -5.91
C MET A 13 0.50 0.28 -5.32
N LYS A 14 1.19 0.85 -4.32
CA LYS A 14 0.85 2.13 -3.70
C LYS A 14 0.69 3.22 -4.76
N THR A 15 1.68 3.35 -5.64
CA THR A 15 1.71 4.35 -6.68
C THR A 15 0.67 4.10 -7.76
N PHE A 16 0.45 2.84 -8.15
CA PHE A 16 -0.58 2.46 -9.11
C PHE A 16 -1.98 2.90 -8.63
N VAL A 17 -2.33 2.57 -7.38
CA VAL A 17 -3.59 3.00 -6.76
C VAL A 17 -3.76 4.52 -6.82
N ALA A 18 -2.75 5.27 -6.35
CA ALA A 18 -2.81 6.73 -6.37
C ALA A 18 -2.99 7.29 -7.79
N VAL A 19 -2.23 6.79 -8.78
CA VAL A 19 -2.30 7.27 -10.16
C VAL A 19 -3.64 6.95 -10.81
N THR A 20 -4.21 5.76 -10.57
CA THR A 20 -5.54 5.44 -11.12
C THR A 20 -6.63 6.39 -10.60
N ILE A 21 -6.49 6.90 -9.37
CA ILE A 21 -7.40 7.91 -8.81
C ILE A 21 -7.12 9.29 -9.41
N LEU A 22 -5.84 9.71 -9.41
CA LEU A 22 -5.43 11.08 -9.77
C LEU A 22 -5.42 11.38 -11.26
N LYS A 23 -5.44 10.35 -12.12
CA LYS A 23 -5.48 10.52 -13.57
C LYS A 23 -6.88 10.93 -14.07
N THR A 24 -7.92 10.63 -13.30
CA THR A 24 -9.31 10.88 -13.69
C THR A 24 -9.72 12.31 -13.39
N ALA A 25 -10.06 13.06 -14.45
CA ALA A 25 -10.51 14.44 -14.33
C ALA A 25 -11.94 14.56 -13.75
N ASP A 26 -12.84 13.64 -14.11
CA ASP A 26 -14.23 13.68 -13.63
C ASP A 26 -14.33 13.34 -12.14
N LEU A 27 -15.06 14.20 -11.40
CA LEU A 27 -15.24 14.07 -9.95
C LEU A 27 -15.97 12.78 -9.57
N ASN A 28 -17.00 12.39 -10.33
CA ASN A 28 -17.85 11.25 -10.00
C ASN A 28 -17.13 9.93 -10.30
N GLU A 29 -16.49 9.85 -11.46
CA GLU A 29 -15.67 8.70 -11.85
C GLU A 29 -14.50 8.52 -10.87
N ARG A 30 -13.84 9.61 -10.47
CA ARG A 30 -12.77 9.56 -9.46
C ARG A 30 -13.28 9.05 -8.10
N ALA A 31 -14.46 9.51 -7.66
CA ALA A 31 -15.09 9.01 -6.43
C ALA A 31 -15.46 7.52 -6.53
N GLU A 32 -15.94 7.07 -7.69
CA GLU A 32 -16.20 5.66 -7.97
C GLU A 32 -14.91 4.82 -7.90
N ILE A 33 -13.81 5.29 -8.49
CA ILE A 33 -12.51 4.60 -8.43
C ILE A 33 -12.03 4.44 -6.99
N ILE A 34 -12.16 5.47 -6.14
CA ILE A 34 -11.84 5.36 -4.71
C ILE A 34 -12.71 4.30 -4.04
N HIS A 35 -14.03 4.31 -4.30
CA HIS A 35 -14.94 3.29 -3.78
C HIS A 35 -14.51 1.87 -4.20
N ARG A 36 -14.15 1.66 -5.47
CA ARG A 36 -13.69 0.36 -5.97
C ARG A 36 -12.38 -0.09 -5.32
N TRP A 37 -11.44 0.82 -5.06
CA TRP A 37 -10.23 0.51 -4.29
C TRP A 37 -10.51 0.14 -2.83
N ILE A 38 -11.50 0.77 -2.20
CA ILE A 38 -11.92 0.40 -0.84
C ILE A 38 -12.51 -1.01 -0.82
N GLU A 39 -13.39 -1.35 -1.75
CA GLU A 39 -13.95 -2.71 -1.84
C GLU A 39 -12.86 -3.75 -2.17
N MET A 40 -11.93 -3.44 -3.09
CA MET A 40 -10.78 -4.29 -3.35
C MET A 40 -9.89 -4.49 -2.12
N ALA A 41 -9.67 -3.45 -1.30
CA ALA A 41 -8.92 -3.57 -0.05
C ALA A 41 -9.62 -4.49 0.95
N ILE A 42 -10.96 -4.42 1.03
CA ILE A 42 -11.76 -5.31 1.88
C ILE A 42 -11.60 -6.75 1.40
N ASP A 43 -11.86 -7.04 0.13
CA ASP A 43 -11.79 -8.40 -0.41
C ASP A 43 -10.38 -8.98 -0.31
N THR A 44 -9.36 -8.17 -0.59
CA THR A 44 -7.95 -8.56 -0.45
C THR A 44 -7.63 -8.97 0.99
N LYS A 45 -8.19 -8.28 1.98
CA LYS A 45 -8.02 -8.62 3.40
C LYS A 45 -8.86 -9.83 3.81
N THR A 46 -10.17 -9.82 3.55
CA THR A 46 -11.13 -10.75 4.17
C THR A 46 -11.38 -12.00 3.36
N ALA A 47 -11.52 -11.88 2.03
CA ALA A 47 -11.74 -13.03 1.16
C ALA A 47 -10.42 -13.74 0.85
N MET A 48 -9.39 -12.97 0.54
CA MET A 48 -8.10 -13.52 0.12
C MET A 48 -7.11 -13.73 1.27
N GLY A 49 -7.32 -13.11 2.45
CA GLY A 49 -6.33 -13.20 3.53
C GLY A 49 -4.95 -12.65 3.15
N ASN A 50 -4.88 -11.71 2.20
CA ASN A 50 -3.64 -11.16 1.66
C ASN A 50 -3.33 -9.81 2.32
N LEU A 51 -2.69 -9.84 3.48
CA LEU A 51 -2.37 -8.65 4.27
C LEU A 51 -1.30 -7.78 3.60
N TYR A 52 -0.36 -8.39 2.87
CA TYR A 52 0.66 -7.68 2.10
C TYR A 52 0.05 -6.83 0.96
N GLY A 53 -0.86 -7.42 0.17
CA GLY A 53 -1.58 -6.70 -0.90
C GLY A 53 -2.50 -5.62 -0.34
N PHE A 54 -3.23 -5.93 0.74
CA PHE A 54 -4.05 -4.97 1.47
C PHE A 54 -3.23 -3.75 1.92
N SER A 55 -2.04 -3.97 2.49
CA SER A 55 -1.14 -2.89 2.89
C SER A 55 -0.77 -1.99 1.72
N GLY A 56 -0.40 -2.56 0.55
CA GLY A 56 -0.10 -1.78 -0.65
C GLY A 56 -1.26 -0.90 -1.13
N ILE A 57 -2.49 -1.42 -1.13
CA ILE A 57 -3.69 -0.65 -1.51
C ILE A 57 -3.94 0.48 -0.51
N MET A 58 -3.88 0.18 0.78
CA MET A 58 -4.13 1.15 1.83
C MET A 58 -3.07 2.27 1.86
N LEU A 59 -1.80 1.96 1.58
CA LEU A 59 -0.77 2.97 1.44
C LEU A 59 -1.07 3.94 0.30
N GLY A 60 -1.64 3.44 -0.81
CA GLY A 60 -2.06 4.27 -1.94
C GLY A 60 -3.25 5.17 -1.59
N LEU A 61 -4.28 4.60 -0.94
CA LEU A 61 -5.45 5.35 -0.48
C LEU A 61 -5.08 6.42 0.56
N CYS A 62 -4.15 6.12 1.48
CA CYS A 62 -3.68 7.03 2.53
C CYS A 62 -2.60 8.02 2.08
N MET A 63 -2.25 8.05 0.79
CA MET A 63 -1.29 8.99 0.25
C MET A 63 -1.78 10.43 0.43
N PRO A 64 -0.95 11.39 0.91
CA PRO A 64 -1.37 12.77 1.15
C PRO A 64 -2.05 13.43 -0.05
N GLU A 65 -1.53 13.17 -1.24
CA GLU A 65 -2.03 13.67 -2.53
C GLU A 65 -3.43 13.13 -2.88
N VAL A 66 -3.78 11.94 -2.40
CA VAL A 66 -5.14 11.39 -2.52
C VAL A 66 -6.03 11.92 -1.40
N GLN A 67 -5.49 12.02 -0.18
CA GLN A 67 -6.23 12.41 1.01
C GLN A 67 -6.68 13.88 1.02
N ARG A 68 -5.93 14.76 0.35
CA ARG A 68 -6.27 16.18 0.28
C ARG A 68 -7.45 16.52 -0.66
N LEU A 69 -7.91 15.56 -1.46
CA LEU A 69 -9.01 15.72 -2.43
C LEU A 69 -10.38 15.85 -1.73
N THR A 70 -10.61 17.00 -1.11
CA THR A 70 -11.76 17.23 -0.21
C THR A 70 -13.10 17.05 -0.93
N ASN A 71 -13.24 17.58 -2.15
CA ASN A 71 -14.49 17.46 -2.91
C ASN A 71 -14.74 16.00 -3.31
N THR A 72 -13.69 15.30 -3.75
CA THR A 72 -13.77 13.88 -4.11
C THR A 72 -14.19 13.03 -2.91
N TRP A 73 -13.54 13.18 -1.75
CA TRP A 73 -13.90 12.46 -0.52
C TRP A 73 -15.30 12.84 -0.02
N HIS A 74 -15.75 14.07 -0.24
CA HIS A 74 -17.13 14.46 0.04
C HIS A 74 -18.12 13.68 -0.86
N THR A 75 -17.86 13.60 -2.16
CA THR A 75 -18.67 12.79 -3.09
C THR A 75 -18.67 11.30 -2.71
N VAL A 76 -17.53 10.74 -2.29
CA VAL A 76 -17.45 9.35 -1.80
C VAL A 76 -18.34 9.16 -0.57
N ARG A 77 -18.32 10.08 0.39
CA ARG A 77 -19.18 10.02 1.59
C ARG A 77 -20.67 10.17 1.27
N GLN A 78 -21.03 10.88 0.19
CA GLN A 78 -22.42 11.05 -0.22
C GLN A 78 -22.96 9.85 -1.02
N LYS A 79 -22.16 9.32 -1.96
CA LYS A 79 -22.60 8.27 -2.90
C LYS A 79 -22.29 6.85 -2.42
N TYR A 80 -21.20 6.68 -1.68
CA TYR A 80 -20.65 5.39 -1.24
C TYR A 80 -20.41 5.40 0.27
N THR A 81 -21.42 5.83 1.03
CA THR A 81 -21.35 6.07 2.49
C THR A 81 -20.78 4.89 3.26
N ASP A 82 -21.21 3.66 2.93
CA ASP A 82 -20.74 2.45 3.61
C ASP A 82 -19.25 2.20 3.38
N SER A 83 -18.76 2.35 2.15
CA SER A 83 -17.34 2.21 1.84
C SER A 83 -16.52 3.30 2.53
N ALA A 84 -16.99 4.56 2.51
CA ALA A 84 -16.35 5.66 3.24
C ALA A 84 -16.24 5.36 4.74
N PHE A 85 -17.32 4.88 5.36
CA PHE A 85 -17.34 4.51 6.76
C PHE A 85 -16.39 3.35 7.06
N LYS A 86 -16.40 2.28 6.26
CA LYS A 86 -15.48 1.13 6.42
C LYS A 86 -14.02 1.57 6.31
N PHE A 87 -13.69 2.44 5.36
CA PHE A 87 -12.34 2.96 5.18
C PHE A 87 -11.83 3.68 6.44
N GLU A 88 -12.60 4.65 6.94
CA GLU A 88 -12.20 5.48 8.08
C GLU A 88 -12.19 4.69 9.40
N SER A 89 -13.25 3.90 9.66
CA SER A 89 -13.42 3.24 10.96
C SER A 89 -12.68 1.91 11.09
N LYS A 90 -12.51 1.16 10.00
CA LYS A 90 -11.98 -0.22 10.03
C LYS A 90 -10.65 -0.38 9.29
N LEU A 91 -10.54 0.12 8.06
CA LEU A 91 -9.36 -0.20 7.25
C LEU A 91 -8.11 0.56 7.73
N ARG A 92 -8.24 1.85 8.06
CA ARG A 92 -7.13 2.63 8.64
C ARG A 92 -6.66 2.08 9.98
N SER A 93 -7.59 1.78 10.88
CA SER A 93 -7.28 1.19 12.18
C SER A 93 -6.63 -0.19 12.03
N THR A 94 -7.07 -1.00 11.07
CA THR A 94 -6.41 -2.27 10.72
C THR A 94 -4.97 -2.03 10.27
N LEU A 95 -4.73 -1.13 9.30
CA LEU A 95 -3.38 -0.86 8.80
C LEU A 95 -2.45 -0.44 9.94
N LYS A 96 -2.92 0.48 10.80
CA LYS A 96 -2.20 0.92 11.98
C LYS A 96 -1.88 -0.25 12.92
N ALA A 97 -2.88 -1.06 13.27
CA ALA A 97 -2.71 -2.21 14.15
C ALA A 97 -1.75 -3.27 13.58
N MET A 98 -1.73 -3.48 12.25
CA MET A 98 -0.76 -4.35 11.60
C MET A 98 0.67 -3.80 11.68
N ASN A 99 0.86 -2.49 11.48
CA ASN A 99 2.17 -1.85 11.63
C ASN A 99 2.63 -1.82 13.10
N GLU A 100 1.70 -1.87 14.04
CA GLU A 100 1.95 -1.91 15.47
C GLU A 100 1.93 -3.34 16.07
N CYS A 101 1.88 -4.41 15.26
CA CYS A 101 1.79 -5.80 15.74
C CYS A 101 0.67 -6.08 16.77
N THR A 102 -0.37 -5.25 16.82
CA THR A 102 -1.51 -5.43 17.75
C THR A 102 -2.66 -6.20 17.10
N ASN A 103 -2.52 -6.59 15.83
CA ASN A 103 -3.52 -7.34 15.09
C ASN A 103 -3.05 -8.80 14.89
N PRO A 104 -3.55 -9.76 15.70
CA PRO A 104 -3.21 -11.17 15.49
C PRO A 104 -3.68 -11.62 14.11
N GLN A 105 -2.82 -12.32 13.37
CA GLN A 105 -3.14 -12.77 12.03
C GLN A 105 -4.21 -13.86 12.07
N ALA A 106 -5.24 -13.71 11.24
CA ALA A 106 -6.32 -14.68 11.18
C ALA A 106 -5.83 -16.03 10.60
N PRO A 107 -6.37 -17.19 11.04
CA PRO A 107 -5.92 -18.50 10.56
C PRO A 107 -6.05 -18.72 9.05
N ASN A 108 -6.94 -17.98 8.38
CA ASN A 108 -7.16 -18.01 6.94
C ASN A 108 -6.24 -17.06 6.15
N THR A 109 -5.24 -16.45 6.80
CA THR A 109 -4.25 -15.60 6.12
C THR A 109 -3.50 -16.42 5.06
N SER A 110 -3.41 -15.91 3.83
CA SER A 110 -2.68 -16.54 2.73
C SER A 110 -1.34 -15.85 2.47
N ILE A 111 -1.27 -14.54 2.66
CA ILE A 111 -0.04 -13.75 2.56
C ILE A 111 0.03 -12.83 3.78
N PRO A 112 0.98 -13.05 4.70
CA PRO A 112 1.09 -12.27 5.93
C PRO A 112 1.55 -10.83 5.67
N HIS A 113 1.46 -9.96 6.69
CA HIS A 113 1.98 -8.60 6.61
C HIS A 113 3.51 -8.62 6.72
N MET A 114 4.19 -8.62 5.57
CA MET A 114 5.65 -8.81 5.53
C MET A 114 6.46 -7.51 5.50
N LEU A 115 5.81 -6.39 5.18
CA LEU A 115 6.49 -5.14 4.84
C LEU A 115 7.40 -4.60 5.97
N PRO A 116 7.00 -4.56 7.25
CA PRO A 116 7.81 -3.96 8.30
C PRO A 116 9.17 -4.64 8.47
N PHE A 117 9.22 -5.97 8.56
CA PHE A 117 10.51 -6.66 8.72
C PHE A 117 11.32 -6.67 7.42
N ILE A 118 10.70 -6.70 6.24
CA ILE A 118 11.40 -6.55 4.96
C ILE A 118 12.16 -5.21 4.90
N LEU A 119 11.50 -4.12 5.31
CA LEU A 119 12.13 -2.80 5.40
C LEU A 119 13.27 -2.80 6.44
N LEU A 120 13.09 -3.44 7.58
CA LEU A 120 14.13 -3.55 8.61
C LEU A 120 15.38 -4.31 8.10
N PHE A 121 15.21 -5.34 7.28
CA PHE A 121 16.34 -6.11 6.71
C PHE A 121 17.07 -5.40 5.56
N GLU A 122 16.43 -4.44 4.90
CA GLU A 122 17.03 -3.71 3.77
C GLU A 122 17.78 -2.44 4.19
N ARG A 123 17.63 -2.01 5.45
CA ARG A 123 18.33 -0.84 5.98
C ARG A 123 19.84 -1.00 5.92
N ASP A 124 20.49 -0.01 5.34
CA ASP A 124 21.92 0.18 5.45
C ASP A 124 22.21 1.06 6.68
N LEU A 125 22.91 0.49 7.67
CA LEU A 125 23.15 1.15 8.97
C LEU A 125 23.98 2.42 8.85
N ASP A 126 24.71 2.59 7.74
CA ASP A 126 25.57 3.74 7.47
C ASP A 126 24.78 4.97 6.95
N ASP A 127 23.54 4.81 6.48
CA ASP A 127 22.75 5.87 5.82
C ASP A 127 21.61 6.45 6.72
N ASP A 128 21.44 5.87 7.93
CA ASP A 128 20.31 6.12 8.83
C ASP A 128 20.33 7.48 9.56
N VAL A 129 21.48 8.17 9.62
CA VAL A 129 21.57 9.50 10.28
C VAL A 129 20.88 10.60 9.46
N TYR A 130 20.68 10.41 8.15
CA TYR A 130 20.10 11.43 7.25
C TYR A 130 18.76 11.02 6.60
N LEU A 131 18.31 9.76 6.71
CA LEU A 131 17.10 9.25 6.04
C LEU A 131 15.81 9.35 6.87
N ASN A 132 15.90 9.69 8.15
CA ASN A 132 14.73 9.96 9.02
C ASN A 132 13.77 11.05 8.48
N GLN A 133 14.16 11.78 7.44
CA GLN A 133 13.33 12.78 6.75
C GLN A 133 12.87 12.39 5.34
N LYS A 134 13.49 11.39 4.67
CA LYS A 134 13.25 11.12 3.23
C LYS A 134 12.19 10.07 2.96
N HIS A 135 11.96 9.15 3.89
CA HIS A 135 10.89 8.17 3.79
C HIS A 135 9.97 8.31 4.99
N GLY A 136 9.02 9.25 4.90
CA GLY A 136 7.83 9.30 5.76
C GLY A 136 6.90 8.10 5.52
N SER A 137 7.47 6.89 5.48
CA SER A 137 6.74 5.65 5.38
C SER A 137 5.98 5.48 6.69
N SER A 138 4.66 5.61 6.63
CA SER A 138 3.73 5.38 7.74
C SER A 138 3.86 3.98 8.38
N VAL A 139 4.69 3.11 7.80
CA VAL A 139 4.94 1.73 8.21
C VAL A 139 5.88 1.63 9.42
N LEU A 140 6.89 2.51 9.55
CA LEU A 140 7.89 2.48 10.63
C LEU A 140 7.84 3.72 11.52
N GLN A 141 6.67 4.38 11.58
CA GLN A 141 6.49 5.61 12.37
C GLN A 141 6.73 5.41 13.88
N TRP A 142 6.60 4.17 14.38
CA TRP A 142 6.75 3.81 15.79
C TRP A 142 8.15 4.07 16.36
N GLU A 143 9.18 4.20 15.52
CA GLU A 143 10.55 4.51 15.95
C GLU A 143 10.70 5.93 16.51
N ASN A 144 9.92 6.85 15.95
CA ASN A 144 9.98 8.27 16.32
C ASN A 144 8.92 8.67 17.35
N THR A 145 7.93 7.80 17.61
CA THR A 145 6.79 8.13 18.48
C THR A 145 6.79 7.39 19.81
N ALA A 146 7.52 6.27 19.95
CA ALA A 146 7.52 5.48 21.16
C ALA A 146 8.61 5.93 22.15
N ALA A 147 8.34 5.83 23.45
CA ALA A 147 9.24 6.28 24.52
C ALA A 147 10.54 5.45 24.60
N ASP A 148 10.52 4.23 24.08
CA ASP A 148 11.64 3.31 23.98
C ASP A 148 12.33 3.36 22.60
N TYR A 149 12.07 4.43 21.83
CA TYR A 149 12.53 4.58 20.43
C TYR A 149 12.10 3.41 19.53
N GLY A 150 11.01 2.72 19.88
CA GLY A 150 10.46 1.64 19.08
C GLY A 150 11.15 0.29 19.23
N LEU A 151 12.07 0.12 20.20
CA LEU A 151 12.81 -1.13 20.39
C LEU A 151 11.89 -2.33 20.68
N GLN A 152 10.84 -2.15 21.48
CA GLN A 152 9.84 -3.18 21.74
C GLN A 152 9.08 -3.56 20.47
N MET A 153 8.79 -2.57 19.62
CA MET A 153 8.08 -2.79 18.35
C MET A 153 8.95 -3.54 17.35
N LEU A 154 10.22 -3.16 17.24
CA LEU A 154 11.23 -3.88 16.47
C LEU A 154 11.31 -5.35 16.90
N PHE A 155 11.43 -5.61 18.20
CA PHE A 155 11.50 -6.97 18.73
C PHE A 155 10.24 -7.78 18.38
N THR A 156 9.06 -7.18 18.54
CA THR A 156 7.78 -7.83 18.20
C THR A 156 7.70 -8.18 16.70
N HIS A 157 8.11 -7.27 15.82
CA HIS A 157 8.16 -7.54 14.36
C HIS A 157 9.12 -8.69 14.01
N LEU A 158 10.26 -8.78 14.69
CA LEU A 158 11.20 -9.89 14.50
C LEU A 158 10.63 -11.23 15.01
N GLN A 159 9.88 -11.22 16.11
CA GLN A 159 9.17 -12.41 16.60
C GLN A 159 8.08 -12.87 15.63
N GLU A 160 7.29 -11.94 15.11
CA GLU A 160 6.26 -12.22 14.09
C GLU A 160 6.90 -12.75 12.80
N ALA A 161 8.03 -12.20 12.37
CA ALA A 161 8.77 -12.72 11.22
C ALA A 161 9.18 -14.19 11.42
N ARG A 162 9.63 -14.56 12.63
CA ARG A 162 9.92 -15.96 12.97
C ARG A 162 8.66 -16.83 12.95
N ALA A 163 7.56 -16.37 13.53
CA ALA A 163 6.29 -17.08 13.51
C ALA A 163 5.79 -17.31 12.06
N ILE A 164 5.98 -16.33 11.17
CA ILE A 164 5.66 -16.46 9.75
C ILE A 164 6.47 -17.59 9.10
N MET A 165 7.78 -17.66 9.37
CA MET A 165 8.64 -18.72 8.83
C MET A 165 8.23 -20.11 9.30
N GLU A 166 7.82 -20.23 10.57
CA GLU A 166 7.34 -21.49 11.15
C GLU A 166 5.99 -21.93 10.54
N ASN A 167 5.20 -20.99 10.02
CA ASN A 167 3.86 -21.23 9.45
C ASN A 167 3.79 -21.16 7.91
N LEU A 168 4.92 -21.20 7.18
CA LEU A 168 4.93 -21.10 5.70
C LEU A 168 4.02 -22.10 5.00
N THR A 169 3.92 -23.33 5.53
CA THR A 169 3.08 -24.38 4.95
C THR A 169 1.58 -24.08 5.09
N LEU A 170 1.18 -23.37 6.16
CA LEU A 170 -0.19 -22.91 6.37
C LEU A 170 -0.56 -21.84 5.33
N TYR A 171 0.27 -20.79 5.19
CA TYR A 171 0.05 -19.72 4.22
C TYR A 171 -0.04 -20.26 2.80
N ARG A 172 0.86 -21.18 2.43
CA ARG A 172 0.84 -21.85 1.13
C ARG A 172 -0.46 -22.62 0.89
N ARG A 173 -0.91 -23.43 1.86
CA ARG A 173 -2.16 -24.19 1.75
C ARG A 173 -3.37 -23.26 1.60
N ASN A 174 -3.42 -22.18 2.37
CA ASN A 174 -4.49 -21.19 2.29
C ASN A 174 -4.52 -20.52 0.90
N ALA A 175 -3.35 -20.15 0.37
CA ALA A 175 -3.24 -19.60 -0.98
C ALA A 175 -3.67 -20.60 -2.06
N GLU A 176 -3.25 -21.85 -1.97
CA GLU A 176 -3.65 -22.92 -2.90
C GLU A 176 -5.17 -23.15 -2.89
N HIS A 177 -5.80 -23.13 -1.71
CA HIS A 177 -7.27 -23.24 -1.57
C HIS A 177 -8.01 -22.06 -2.22
N ILE A 178 -7.54 -20.83 -2.02
CA ILE A 178 -8.16 -19.65 -2.62
C ILE A 178 -8.05 -19.71 -4.15
N LEU A 179 -6.89 -20.15 -4.65
CA LEU A 179 -6.61 -20.24 -6.09
C LEU A 179 -7.29 -21.43 -6.77
N SER A 180 -7.56 -22.53 -6.06
CA SER A 180 -8.30 -23.67 -6.62
C SER A 180 -9.76 -23.34 -6.92
N ASP A 181 -10.34 -22.40 -6.17
CA ASP A 181 -11.71 -21.91 -6.35
C ASP A 181 -11.79 -20.72 -7.33
N SER A 182 -10.64 -20.18 -7.74
CA SER A 182 -10.54 -19.02 -8.62
C SER A 182 -10.76 -19.41 -10.08
N CYS A 183 -11.82 -18.86 -10.70
CA CYS A 183 -12.02 -18.88 -12.16
C CYS A 183 -10.75 -18.47 -12.91
N ILE A 184 -10.61 -18.95 -14.16
CA ILE A 184 -9.57 -18.56 -15.12
C ILE A 184 -9.42 -17.02 -15.09
N ILE A 185 -8.38 -16.54 -14.41
CA ILE A 185 -8.04 -15.12 -14.42
C ILE A 185 -7.45 -14.86 -15.80
N ASP A 186 -8.02 -13.90 -16.52
CA ASP A 186 -7.55 -13.55 -17.85
C ASP A 186 -6.10 -13.04 -17.79
N ASP A 187 -5.29 -13.40 -18.79
CA ASP A 187 -3.87 -13.07 -18.85
C ASP A 187 -3.62 -11.54 -18.81
N LEU A 188 -4.53 -10.73 -19.36
CA LEU A 188 -4.42 -9.27 -19.32
C LEU A 188 -4.56 -8.74 -17.89
N THR A 189 -5.54 -9.24 -17.14
CA THR A 189 -5.71 -8.89 -15.72
C THR A 189 -4.49 -9.31 -14.90
N LEU A 190 -3.95 -10.51 -15.14
CA LEU A 190 -2.72 -10.95 -14.47
C LEU A 190 -1.54 -10.03 -14.80
N ASP A 191 -1.38 -9.65 -16.06
CA ASP A 191 -0.33 -8.74 -16.50
C ASP A 191 -0.46 -7.35 -15.88
N MET A 192 -1.69 -6.83 -15.70
CA MET A 192 -1.91 -5.53 -15.05
C MET A 192 -1.34 -5.47 -13.63
N PHE A 193 -1.34 -6.58 -12.90
CA PHE A 193 -0.82 -6.64 -11.52
C PHE A 193 0.65 -7.05 -11.42
N ARG A 194 1.35 -7.19 -12.56
CA ARG A 194 2.80 -7.42 -12.59
C ARG A 194 3.57 -6.14 -12.33
N CYS A 195 4.69 -6.26 -11.60
CA CYS A 195 5.53 -5.10 -11.28
C CYS A 195 6.18 -4.51 -12.54
N GLU A 196 6.46 -5.35 -13.53
CA GLU A 196 6.98 -4.96 -14.83
C GLU A 196 5.98 -4.10 -15.60
N PHE A 197 4.68 -4.43 -15.49
CA PHE A 197 3.62 -3.60 -16.04
C PHE A 197 3.54 -2.29 -15.28
N HIS A 198 3.45 -2.30 -13.95
CA HIS A 198 3.40 -1.05 -13.16
C HIS A 198 4.60 -0.14 -13.47
N LEU A 199 5.82 -0.68 -13.53
CA LEU A 199 7.01 0.10 -13.83
C LEU A 199 6.93 0.75 -15.22
N LYS A 200 6.51 0.01 -16.25
CA LYS A 200 6.35 0.57 -17.61
C LYS A 200 5.16 1.51 -17.71
N PHE A 201 4.06 1.24 -17.01
CA PHE A 201 2.86 2.07 -16.99
C PHE A 201 3.14 3.43 -16.34
N LEU A 202 3.87 3.43 -15.22
CA LEU A 202 4.19 4.63 -14.46
C LEU A 202 5.31 5.44 -15.12
N PHE A 203 6.39 4.78 -15.57
CA PHE A 203 7.62 5.47 -15.99
C PHE A 203 7.90 5.42 -17.50
N GLY A 204 7.11 4.69 -18.27
CA GLY A 204 7.41 4.39 -19.66
C GLY A 204 8.63 3.47 -19.83
N SER A 205 8.89 3.03 -21.06
CA SER A 205 9.99 2.10 -21.36
C SER A 205 11.39 2.67 -21.05
N LYS A 206 11.59 3.97 -21.28
CA LYS A 206 12.86 4.66 -20.98
C LYS A 206 13.02 4.98 -19.49
N GLY A 207 11.94 5.38 -18.80
CA GLY A 207 12.01 5.69 -17.38
C GLY A 207 12.15 4.43 -16.52
N ALA A 208 11.67 3.28 -17.00
CA ALA A 208 11.82 2.00 -16.33
C ALA A 208 13.29 1.59 -16.09
N THR A 209 14.22 2.03 -16.93
CA THR A 209 15.67 1.72 -16.80
C THR A 209 16.44 2.73 -15.95
N ALA A 210 15.83 3.85 -15.54
CA ALA A 210 16.47 4.86 -14.69
C ALA A 210 16.68 4.34 -13.26
N ARG A 211 17.56 4.98 -12.47
CA ARG A 211 17.81 4.58 -11.07
C ARG A 211 16.57 4.75 -10.20
N SER A 212 16.44 3.90 -9.17
CA SER A 212 15.27 3.88 -8.28
C SER A 212 15.00 5.27 -7.68
N GLU A 213 16.00 5.90 -7.09
CA GLU A 213 15.88 7.24 -6.47
C GLU A 213 15.37 8.30 -7.45
N GLU A 214 15.95 8.37 -8.65
CA GLU A 214 15.54 9.32 -9.68
C GLU A 214 14.10 9.10 -10.13
N ARG A 215 13.69 7.84 -10.28
CA ARG A 215 12.31 7.48 -10.61
C ARG A 215 11.36 7.97 -9.53
N HIS A 216 11.61 7.61 -8.27
CA HIS A 216 10.72 7.99 -7.17
C HIS A 216 10.63 9.51 -7.00
N ALA A 217 11.76 10.24 -7.06
CA ALA A 217 11.77 11.70 -6.93
C ALA A 217 10.96 12.39 -8.05
N LYS A 218 11.14 11.97 -9.31
CA LYS A 218 10.35 12.50 -10.43
C LYS A 218 8.87 12.14 -10.30
N PHE A 219 8.58 10.93 -9.84
CA PHE A 219 7.20 10.48 -9.74
C PHE A 219 6.42 11.19 -8.64
N GLN A 220 7.06 11.50 -7.51
CA GLN A 220 6.45 12.31 -6.46
C GLN A 220 5.96 13.65 -7.02
N HIS A 221 6.80 14.34 -7.81
CA HIS A 221 6.39 15.58 -8.48
C HIS A 221 5.18 15.39 -9.40
N VAL A 222 5.16 14.29 -10.19
CA VAL A 222 4.02 13.97 -11.07
C VAL A 222 2.73 13.73 -10.26
N ILE A 223 2.79 12.97 -9.17
CA ILE A 223 1.62 12.73 -8.31
C ILE A 223 1.11 14.05 -7.72
N THR A 224 2.00 14.92 -7.23
CA THR A 224 1.61 16.23 -6.72
C THR A 224 0.90 17.05 -7.81
N THR A 225 1.47 17.13 -9.01
CA THR A 225 0.84 17.86 -10.14
C THR A 225 -0.52 17.27 -10.54
N LEU A 226 -0.65 15.93 -10.59
CA LEU A 226 -1.93 15.29 -10.90
C LEU A 226 -2.99 15.58 -9.83
N SER A 227 -2.59 15.60 -8.56
CA SER A 227 -3.45 16.00 -7.46
C SER A 227 -3.89 17.46 -7.59
N ASP A 228 -2.97 18.38 -7.93
CA ASP A 228 -3.28 19.81 -8.11
C ASP A 228 -4.26 20.03 -9.27
N ASN A 229 -4.13 19.23 -10.33
CA ASN A 229 -5.06 19.24 -11.46
C ASN A 229 -6.45 18.68 -11.10
N CYS A 230 -6.54 17.75 -10.15
CA CYS A 230 -7.83 17.23 -9.68
C CYS A 230 -8.56 18.26 -8.82
N GLU A 231 -7.85 18.85 -7.85
CA GLU A 231 -8.38 19.84 -6.92
C GLU A 231 -7.27 20.81 -6.52
N LEU A 232 -7.48 22.12 -6.75
CA LEU A 232 -6.54 23.17 -6.37
C LEU A 232 -6.24 23.11 -4.86
N PRO A 233 -4.98 23.36 -4.45
CA PRO A 233 -4.63 23.41 -3.05
C PRO A 233 -5.35 24.56 -2.33
N PRO A 234 -5.68 24.40 -1.04
CA PRO A 234 -6.37 25.44 -0.27
C PRO A 234 -5.54 26.73 -0.24
N GLY A 235 -6.10 27.83 -0.76
CA GLY A 235 -5.47 29.15 -0.77
C GLY A 235 -4.97 29.66 -2.13
N VAL A 236 -5.16 28.90 -3.21
CA VAL A 236 -4.94 29.37 -4.59
C VAL A 236 -6.31 29.57 -5.24
N SER A 237 -6.86 30.78 -5.11
CA SER A 237 -8.10 31.21 -5.78
C SER A 237 -7.81 32.29 -6.81
#